data_AF-A0AAV1P0T8-F1
#
_entry.id   AF-A0AAV1P0T8-F1
#
_cell.length_a   1.000
_cell.length_b   1.000
_cell.length_c   1.000
_cell.angle_alpha   90.00
_cell.angle_beta   90.00
_cell.angle_gamma   90.00
#
_symmetry.space_group_name_H-M   'P 1'
#
loop_
_entity.id
_entity.type
_entity.pdbx_description
1 polymer ?
#
loop_
_entity_poly.entity_id
_entity_poly.type
_entity_poly.pdbx_seq_one_letter_code
_entity_poly.pdbx_strand_id
1 'polypeptide(L)'
;MFLHSKPENLLLASKLKGAAVKLADFGLAIEVQGDQQAWFGFAGTPGYLSPEVLRKDPYGKPVDMWACGVILYILLVGYPPFWDEDQHRLYQQIKAGAYDFPSPEWDTVTPEAKDLINKMLTINPAKRVTATDALKHPWICQRSTVASMMHRQETVECLKKFNARRKLKGAILTTMLATRNFSAKSLLNKKTDGVKEPQTTVIHNPADGNKESSESANTTIEDEDVRARKQEIIKVTEQLIEAINNGDFEAYTKICDPGLTSFEPEALGNLVEGTDFHRFYFENALSKGKQPIHTILLNPHVHLIGDEAACIAYIRLTQYIDGNGLPRTMQSEETRIWHRRDSKWQNIHFHRSGSPTVPTN
;
A
#
# COMPACT_ATOMS: atom_id res chain seq x y z
N MET A 1 -8.14 -1.53 21.58
CA MET A 1 -8.72 -1.08 20.29
C MET A 1 -7.84 -1.61 19.17
N PHE A 2 -8.43 -2.10 18.08
CA PHE A 2 -7.73 -2.80 17.00
C PHE A 2 -7.81 -2.04 15.67
N LEU A 3 -6.89 -1.10 15.47
CA LEU A 3 -6.90 -0.16 14.34
C LEU A 3 -6.62 -0.78 12.96
N HIS A 4 -6.46 -2.10 12.90
CA HIS A 4 -6.10 -2.83 11.69
C HIS A 4 -7.03 -4.03 11.43
N SER A 5 -8.33 -3.89 11.73
CA SER A 5 -9.36 -4.88 11.38
C SER A 5 -9.51 -4.99 9.86
N LYS A 6 -8.94 -6.06 9.29
CA LYS A 6 -9.00 -6.39 7.86
C LYS A 6 -9.03 -7.92 7.65
N PRO A 7 -9.48 -8.43 6.49
CA PRO A 7 -9.60 -9.86 6.24
C PRO A 7 -8.31 -10.68 6.48
N GLU A 8 -7.14 -10.09 6.31
CA GLU A 8 -5.83 -10.68 6.58
C GLU A 8 -5.63 -11.12 8.03
N ASN A 9 -6.31 -10.43 8.95
CA ASN A 9 -6.16 -10.60 10.38
C ASN A 9 -7.19 -11.58 10.95
N LEU A 10 -7.98 -12.22 10.08
CA LEU A 10 -8.94 -13.29 10.42
C LEU A 10 -8.41 -14.64 9.90
N LEU A 11 -7.86 -15.44 10.80
CA LEU A 11 -7.26 -16.74 10.48
C LEU A 11 -8.14 -17.90 10.97
N LEU A 12 -8.12 -19.03 10.28
CA LEU A 12 -8.71 -20.27 10.78
C LEU A 12 -7.68 -21.02 11.65
N ALA A 13 -8.12 -21.49 12.82
CA ALA A 13 -7.25 -22.20 13.78
C ALA A 13 -6.65 -23.49 13.21
N SER A 14 -7.32 -24.12 12.25
CA SER A 14 -6.84 -25.31 11.53
C SER A 14 -7.58 -25.49 10.20
N LYS A 15 -7.17 -26.49 9.41
CA LYS A 15 -7.87 -26.91 8.19
C LYS A 15 -9.07 -27.83 8.47
N LEU A 16 -9.33 -28.17 9.73
CA LEU A 16 -10.41 -29.09 10.10
C LEU A 16 -11.78 -28.43 9.92
N LYS A 17 -12.79 -29.23 9.58
CA LYS A 17 -14.17 -28.75 9.48
C LYS A 17 -14.62 -28.21 10.84
N GLY A 18 -15.13 -26.98 10.86
CA GLY A 18 -15.57 -26.31 12.09
C GLY A 18 -14.44 -25.62 12.89
N ALA A 19 -13.25 -25.44 12.31
CA ALA A 19 -12.18 -24.69 12.96
C ALA A 19 -12.62 -23.25 13.32
N ALA A 20 -12.24 -22.82 14.53
CA ALA A 20 -12.54 -21.48 15.01
C ALA A 20 -11.78 -20.41 14.21
N VAL A 21 -12.42 -19.25 14.00
CA VAL A 21 -11.76 -18.04 13.50
C VAL A 21 -11.02 -17.36 14.66
N LYS A 22 -9.79 -16.91 14.41
CA LYS A 22 -8.92 -16.22 15.36
C LYS A 22 -8.46 -14.89 14.78
N LEU A 23 -8.49 -13.85 15.61
CA LEU A 23 -7.87 -12.56 15.30
C LEU A 23 -6.34 -12.67 15.45
N ALA A 24 -5.61 -12.06 14.52
CA ALA A 24 -4.15 -12.01 14.49
C ALA A 24 -3.66 -10.59 14.19
N ASP A 25 -2.36 -10.34 14.42
CA ASP A 25 -1.66 -9.08 14.13
C ASP A 25 -2.16 -7.83 14.89
N PHE A 26 -1.73 -7.72 16.16
CA PHE A 26 -2.02 -6.59 17.05
C PHE A 26 -0.98 -5.46 16.96
N GLY A 27 -0.20 -5.36 15.87
CA GLY A 27 0.89 -4.39 15.74
C GLY A 27 0.48 -2.91 15.81
N LEU A 28 -0.77 -2.61 15.44
CA LEU A 28 -1.38 -1.28 15.58
C LEU A 28 -2.46 -1.22 16.68
N ALA A 29 -2.47 -2.20 17.60
CA ALA A 29 -3.41 -2.20 18.70
C ALA A 29 -3.02 -1.12 19.71
N ILE A 30 -4.03 -0.42 20.23
CA ILE A 30 -3.85 0.64 21.22
C ILE A 30 -4.65 0.30 22.47
N GLU A 31 -4.02 0.48 23.61
CA GLU A 31 -4.68 0.41 24.92
C GLU A 31 -5.47 1.69 25.16
N VAL A 32 -6.74 1.54 25.50
CA VAL A 32 -7.65 2.65 25.78
C VAL A 32 -8.15 2.52 27.21
N GLN A 33 -8.14 3.61 27.97
CA GLN A 33 -8.62 3.61 29.35
C GLN A 33 -10.15 3.71 29.37
N GLY A 34 -10.82 2.61 29.72
CA GLY A 34 -12.29 2.57 29.79
C GLY A 34 -12.93 2.89 28.43
N ASP A 35 -13.80 3.89 28.41
CA ASP A 35 -14.48 4.41 27.20
C ASP A 35 -13.96 5.79 26.78
N GLN A 36 -12.80 6.21 27.29
CA GLN A 36 -12.17 7.45 26.87
C GLN A 36 -11.82 7.42 25.38
N GLN A 37 -12.11 8.52 24.71
CA GLN A 37 -11.71 8.76 23.33
C GLN A 37 -10.55 9.76 23.30
N ALA A 38 -9.58 9.53 22.44
CA ALA A 38 -8.45 10.43 22.23
C ALA A 38 -8.04 10.42 20.76
N TRP A 39 -7.19 11.37 20.39
CA TRP A 39 -6.53 11.33 19.09
C TRP A 39 -5.29 10.45 19.17
N PHE A 40 -5.36 9.24 18.60
CA PHE A 40 -4.24 8.30 18.62
C PHE A 40 -3.41 8.31 17.31
N GLY A 41 -3.59 9.35 16.48
CA GLY A 41 -2.92 9.48 15.19
C GLY A 41 -3.71 8.91 14.02
N PHE A 42 -3.17 9.08 12.82
CA PHE A 42 -3.77 8.59 11.57
C PHE A 42 -3.13 7.25 11.19
N ALA A 43 -3.81 6.14 11.49
CA ALA A 43 -3.33 4.79 11.23
C ALA A 43 -4.47 3.86 10.78
N GLY A 44 -4.18 2.93 9.88
CA GLY A 44 -5.13 1.93 9.38
C GLY A 44 -5.02 1.73 7.86
N THR A 45 -5.76 0.76 7.33
CA THR A 45 -5.82 0.51 5.88
C THR A 45 -6.94 1.39 5.26
N PRO A 46 -6.69 2.17 4.20
CA PRO A 46 -7.62 3.20 3.68
C PRO A 46 -9.10 2.80 3.58
N GLY A 47 -9.41 1.64 3.00
CA GLY A 47 -10.80 1.17 2.82
C GLY A 47 -11.50 0.67 4.09
N TYR A 48 -10.81 0.60 5.22
CA TYR A 48 -11.35 0.16 6.52
C TYR A 48 -11.32 1.28 7.57
N LEU A 49 -10.78 2.46 7.23
CA LEU A 49 -10.77 3.63 8.11
C LEU A 49 -12.19 4.11 8.38
N SER A 50 -12.46 4.49 9.63
CA SER A 50 -13.75 5.05 10.02
C SER A 50 -13.82 6.57 9.76
N PRO A 51 -15.03 7.14 9.63
CA PRO A 51 -15.21 8.57 9.35
C PRO A 51 -14.54 9.49 10.36
N GLU A 52 -14.61 9.17 11.66
CA GLU A 52 -14.01 9.96 12.74
C GLU A 52 -12.47 10.02 12.65
N VAL A 53 -11.81 8.93 12.24
CA VAL A 53 -10.36 8.93 12.00
C VAL A 53 -10.00 9.85 10.83
N LEU A 54 -10.79 9.81 9.74
CA LEU A 54 -10.59 10.66 8.57
C LEU A 54 -10.90 12.15 8.84
N ARG A 55 -11.80 12.44 9.76
CA ARG A 55 -12.11 13.81 10.21
C ARG A 55 -11.11 14.36 11.23
N LYS A 56 -10.20 13.51 11.72
CA LYS A 56 -9.27 13.82 12.79
C LYS A 56 -9.95 14.09 14.14
N ASP A 57 -11.11 13.50 14.34
CA ASP A 57 -11.83 13.57 15.62
C ASP A 57 -11.20 12.60 16.63
N PRO A 58 -11.31 12.84 17.94
CA PRO A 58 -11.01 11.83 18.95
C PRO A 58 -11.80 10.55 18.69
N TYR A 59 -11.16 9.39 18.81
CA TYR A 59 -11.78 8.11 18.53
C TYR A 59 -11.46 7.07 19.61
N GLY A 60 -12.11 5.91 19.51
CA GLY A 60 -11.99 4.81 20.48
C GLY A 60 -12.55 3.51 19.90
N LYS A 61 -13.00 2.60 20.76
CA LYS A 61 -13.53 1.26 20.38
C LYS A 61 -14.48 1.23 19.15
N PRO A 62 -15.36 2.23 18.89
CA PRO A 62 -16.25 2.20 17.72
C PRO A 62 -15.56 2.10 16.35
N VAL A 63 -14.28 2.47 16.21
CA VAL A 63 -13.54 2.34 14.94
C VAL A 63 -13.47 0.87 14.49
N ASP A 64 -13.34 -0.06 15.45
CA ASP A 64 -13.27 -1.50 15.18
C ASP A 64 -14.61 -2.02 14.62
N MET A 65 -15.74 -1.46 15.10
CA MET A 65 -17.08 -1.81 14.65
C MET A 65 -17.37 -1.34 13.22
N TRP A 66 -16.81 -0.20 12.81
CA TRP A 66 -16.87 0.25 11.42
C TRP A 66 -16.17 -0.75 10.50
N ALA A 67 -14.93 -1.12 10.84
CA ALA A 67 -14.15 -2.08 10.08
C ALA A 67 -14.84 -3.46 10.01
N CYS A 68 -15.49 -3.92 11.10
CA CYS A 68 -16.35 -5.10 11.08
C CYS A 68 -17.51 -5.00 10.08
N GLY A 69 -18.14 -3.83 9.95
CA GLY A 69 -19.17 -3.58 8.94
C GLY A 69 -18.65 -3.72 7.51
N VAL A 70 -17.48 -3.15 7.24
CA VAL A 70 -16.79 -3.29 5.94
C VAL A 70 -16.46 -4.75 5.64
N ILE A 71 -15.94 -5.49 6.62
CA ILE A 71 -15.63 -6.92 6.47
C ILE A 71 -16.90 -7.74 6.24
N LEU A 72 -17.95 -7.49 7.00
CA LEU A 72 -19.23 -8.20 6.86
C LEU A 72 -19.83 -7.99 5.47
N TYR A 73 -19.79 -6.77 4.95
CA TYR A 73 -20.20 -6.46 3.58
C TYR A 73 -19.44 -7.32 2.56
N ILE A 74 -18.10 -7.33 2.65
CA ILE A 74 -17.24 -8.13 1.75
C ILE A 74 -17.53 -9.63 1.88
N LEU A 75 -17.82 -10.13 3.08
CA LEU A 75 -18.12 -11.56 3.29
C LEU A 75 -19.43 -11.99 2.62
N LEU A 76 -20.39 -11.08 2.44
CA LEU A 76 -21.68 -11.38 1.83
C LEU A 76 -21.66 -11.33 0.30
N VAL A 77 -20.93 -10.38 -0.29
CA VAL A 77 -20.97 -10.13 -1.75
C VAL A 77 -19.62 -10.15 -2.46
N GLY A 78 -18.51 -10.17 -1.72
CA GLY A 78 -17.17 -10.35 -2.27
C GLY A 78 -16.47 -9.08 -2.78
N TYR A 79 -17.08 -7.91 -2.63
CA TYR A 79 -16.50 -6.59 -2.95
C TYR A 79 -16.70 -5.58 -1.81
N PRO A 80 -15.86 -4.53 -1.69
CA PRO A 80 -15.94 -3.57 -0.58
C PRO A 80 -17.09 -2.55 -0.77
N PRO A 81 -17.66 -2.01 0.32
CA PRO A 81 -18.70 -0.98 0.28
C PRO A 81 -18.18 0.40 -0.15
N PHE A 82 -16.88 0.67 0.04
CA PHE A 82 -16.22 1.91 -0.35
C PHE A 82 -15.01 1.59 -1.20
N TRP A 83 -14.94 2.18 -2.38
CA TRP A 83 -13.80 2.02 -3.27
C TRP A 83 -13.71 3.17 -4.26
N ASP A 84 -12.50 3.69 -4.43
CA ASP A 84 -12.16 4.62 -5.49
C ASP A 84 -10.66 4.45 -5.80
N GLU A 85 -10.25 4.81 -7.01
CA GLU A 85 -8.84 4.89 -7.38
C GLU A 85 -8.18 6.13 -6.77
N ASP A 86 -8.94 7.22 -6.68
CA ASP A 86 -8.54 8.43 -6.00
C ASP A 86 -8.81 8.29 -4.50
N GLN A 87 -7.74 8.24 -3.72
CA GLN A 87 -7.81 8.11 -2.28
C GLN A 87 -8.61 9.25 -1.61
N HIS A 88 -8.59 10.46 -2.17
CA HIS A 88 -9.38 11.58 -1.65
C HIS A 88 -10.87 11.34 -1.83
N ARG A 89 -11.29 10.82 -2.99
CA ARG A 89 -12.69 10.45 -3.25
C ARG A 89 -13.14 9.28 -2.37
N LEU A 90 -12.30 8.26 -2.21
CA LEU A 90 -12.54 7.17 -1.26
C LEU A 90 -12.80 7.72 0.16
N TYR A 91 -11.97 8.66 0.62
CA TYR A 91 -12.16 9.27 1.94
C TYR A 91 -13.43 10.13 2.02
N GLN A 92 -13.85 10.75 0.92
CA GLN A 92 -15.14 11.45 0.87
C GLN A 92 -16.32 10.47 0.97
N GLN A 93 -16.29 9.35 0.24
CA GLN A 93 -17.31 8.30 0.33
C GLN A 93 -17.44 7.76 1.76
N ILE A 94 -16.32 7.42 2.39
CA ILE A 94 -16.28 6.93 3.78
C ILE A 94 -16.86 7.98 4.74
N LYS A 95 -16.39 9.24 4.65
CA LYS A 95 -16.90 10.33 5.51
C LYS A 95 -18.39 10.60 5.32
N ALA A 96 -18.92 10.39 4.12
CA ALA A 96 -20.34 10.54 3.81
C ALA A 96 -21.16 9.29 4.18
N GLY A 97 -20.52 8.16 4.48
CA GLY A 97 -21.18 6.88 4.62
C GLY A 97 -21.90 6.46 3.33
N ALA A 98 -21.34 6.83 2.17
CA ALA A 98 -21.93 6.58 0.86
C ALA A 98 -21.62 5.15 0.40
N TYR A 99 -22.48 4.21 0.76
CA TYR A 99 -22.51 2.84 0.27
C TYR A 99 -23.96 2.44 0.00
N ASP A 100 -24.17 1.43 -0.82
CA ASP A 100 -25.48 0.90 -1.18
C ASP A 100 -25.48 -0.63 -1.19
N PHE A 101 -26.65 -1.20 -1.53
CA PHE A 101 -26.87 -2.64 -1.66
C PHE A 101 -27.38 -2.94 -3.07
N PRO A 102 -26.51 -2.88 -4.10
CA PRO A 102 -26.93 -2.94 -5.49
C PRO A 102 -27.48 -4.32 -5.88
N SER A 103 -28.46 -4.30 -6.77
CA SER A 103 -28.97 -5.51 -7.41
C SER A 103 -28.02 -5.97 -8.53
N PRO A 104 -27.95 -7.28 -8.83
CA PRO A 104 -28.79 -8.35 -8.26
C PRO A 104 -28.22 -9.02 -7.01
N GLU A 105 -26.94 -8.81 -6.67
CA GLU A 105 -26.24 -9.63 -5.67
C GLU A 105 -26.86 -9.49 -4.27
N TRP A 106 -27.33 -8.28 -3.95
CA TRP A 106 -27.97 -7.97 -2.67
C TRP A 106 -29.45 -8.33 -2.58
N ASP A 107 -30.12 -8.69 -3.68
CA ASP A 107 -31.55 -9.01 -3.67
C ASP A 107 -31.82 -10.27 -2.85
N THR A 108 -30.88 -11.22 -2.86
CA THR A 108 -30.98 -12.47 -2.10
C THR A 108 -30.46 -12.34 -0.67
N VAL A 109 -29.84 -11.21 -0.29
CA VAL A 109 -29.28 -11.01 1.04
C VAL A 109 -30.39 -10.57 1.99
N THR A 110 -30.48 -11.22 3.16
CA THR A 110 -31.60 -11.01 4.08
C THR A 110 -31.63 -9.58 4.63
N PRO A 111 -32.82 -9.00 4.88
CA PRO A 111 -32.95 -7.67 5.45
C PRO A 111 -32.17 -7.48 6.75
N GLU A 112 -32.09 -8.52 7.59
CA GLU A 112 -31.39 -8.48 8.88
C GLU A 112 -29.86 -8.42 8.72
N ALA A 113 -29.33 -8.96 7.62
CA ALA A 113 -27.90 -8.81 7.29
C ALA A 113 -27.59 -7.36 6.92
N LYS A 114 -28.44 -6.76 6.06
CA LYS A 114 -28.35 -5.34 5.66
C LYS A 114 -28.51 -4.41 6.86
N ASP A 115 -29.46 -4.70 7.75
CA ASP A 115 -29.68 -3.94 8.98
C ASP A 115 -28.47 -3.97 9.93
N LEU A 116 -27.84 -5.14 10.10
CA LEU A 116 -26.61 -5.23 10.90
C LEU A 116 -25.46 -4.42 10.27
N ILE A 117 -25.31 -4.47 8.94
CA ILE A 117 -24.33 -3.64 8.23
C ILE A 117 -24.61 -2.15 8.46
N ASN A 118 -25.87 -1.71 8.35
CA ASN A 118 -26.25 -0.31 8.58
C ASN A 118 -25.88 0.15 10.00
N LYS A 119 -26.12 -0.71 11.00
CA LYS A 119 -25.77 -0.46 12.41
C LYS A 119 -24.26 -0.38 12.64
N MET A 120 -23.46 -1.14 11.91
CA MET A 120 -21.99 -1.11 11.97
C MET A 120 -21.40 0.09 11.19
N LEU A 121 -21.93 0.38 10.00
CA LEU A 121 -21.51 1.49 9.13
C LEU A 121 -22.27 2.79 9.44
N THR A 122 -22.64 2.98 10.71
CA THR A 122 -23.22 4.24 11.18
C THR A 122 -22.11 5.29 11.36
N ILE A 123 -22.27 6.44 10.71
CA ILE A 123 -21.26 7.50 10.65
C ILE A 123 -20.93 8.06 12.05
N ASN A 124 -21.95 8.32 12.86
CA ASN A 124 -21.76 8.83 14.21
C ASN A 124 -21.31 7.69 15.14
N PRO A 125 -20.08 7.71 15.67
CA PRO A 125 -19.55 6.61 16.50
C PRO A 125 -20.34 6.40 17.79
N ALA A 126 -21.00 7.43 18.33
CA ALA A 126 -21.84 7.30 19.52
C ALA A 126 -23.17 6.57 19.27
N LYS A 127 -23.62 6.52 18.00
CA LYS A 127 -24.82 5.78 17.58
C LYS A 127 -24.48 4.42 16.95
N ARG A 128 -23.20 4.17 16.69
CA ARG A 128 -22.72 2.94 16.06
C ARG A 128 -22.88 1.77 17.04
N VAL A 129 -23.35 0.63 16.55
CA VAL A 129 -23.58 -0.56 17.38
C VAL A 129 -22.30 -1.02 18.07
N THR A 130 -22.40 -1.40 19.33
CA THR A 130 -21.27 -1.97 20.08
C THR A 130 -21.05 -3.44 19.71
N ALA A 131 -19.87 -3.98 19.98
CA ALA A 131 -19.60 -5.41 19.75
C ALA A 131 -20.59 -6.30 20.53
N THR A 132 -20.88 -5.94 21.78
CA THR A 132 -21.82 -6.65 22.64
C THR A 132 -23.23 -6.65 22.07
N ASP A 133 -23.69 -5.53 21.52
CA ASP A 133 -25.04 -5.42 20.95
C ASP A 133 -25.13 -6.07 19.58
N ALA A 134 -24.06 -6.02 18.78
CA ALA A 134 -23.97 -6.72 17.51
C ALA A 134 -24.09 -8.23 17.69
N LEU A 135 -23.49 -8.82 18.73
CA LEU A 135 -23.62 -10.24 19.04
C LEU A 135 -25.05 -10.66 19.43
N LYS A 136 -25.85 -9.73 19.93
CA LYS A 136 -27.27 -9.95 20.25
C LYS A 136 -28.19 -9.76 19.04
N HIS A 137 -27.67 -9.28 17.91
CA HIS A 137 -28.46 -9.03 16.72
C HIS A 137 -29.09 -10.34 16.19
N PRO A 138 -30.37 -10.34 15.74
CA PRO A 138 -31.06 -11.55 15.29
C PRO A 138 -30.29 -12.32 14.20
N TRP A 139 -29.64 -11.59 13.28
CA TRP A 139 -28.82 -12.20 12.23
C TRP A 139 -27.66 -13.07 12.76
N ILE A 140 -27.12 -12.73 13.95
CA ILE A 140 -26.04 -13.50 14.61
C ILE A 140 -26.63 -14.54 15.58
N CYS A 141 -27.47 -14.11 16.53
CA CYS A 141 -27.92 -14.97 17.63
C CYS A 141 -29.03 -15.96 17.23
N GLN A 142 -29.78 -15.67 16.16
CA GLN A 142 -30.86 -16.50 15.62
C GLN A 142 -30.52 -16.98 14.20
N ARG A 143 -29.23 -17.25 13.94
CA ARG A 143 -28.72 -17.58 12.60
C ARG A 143 -29.49 -18.70 11.90
N SER A 144 -29.93 -19.72 12.62
CA SER A 144 -30.65 -20.88 12.04
C SER A 144 -32.01 -20.51 11.43
N THR A 145 -32.63 -19.43 11.87
CA THR A 145 -33.96 -18.99 11.41
C THR A 145 -33.88 -17.73 10.54
N VAL A 146 -32.90 -16.86 10.77
CA VAL A 146 -32.81 -15.53 10.14
C VAL A 146 -31.81 -15.48 8.99
N ALA A 147 -30.71 -16.24 9.04
CA ALA A 147 -29.70 -16.20 7.98
C ALA A 147 -30.08 -17.13 6.82
N SER A 148 -29.96 -16.63 5.58
CA SER A 148 -30.16 -17.43 4.38
C SER A 148 -29.18 -18.61 4.30
N MET A 149 -29.69 -19.80 3.98
CA MET A 149 -28.90 -21.01 3.75
C MET A 149 -28.48 -21.19 2.28
N MET A 150 -28.83 -20.24 1.40
CA MET A 150 -28.52 -20.34 -0.02
C MET A 150 -27.01 -20.24 -0.25
N HIS A 151 -26.47 -21.17 -1.03
CA HIS A 151 -25.10 -21.09 -1.52
C HIS A 151 -25.01 -19.98 -2.58
N ARG A 152 -24.12 -19.00 -2.35
CA ARG A 152 -23.91 -17.87 -3.27
C ARG A 152 -22.61 -18.07 -4.04
N GLN A 153 -22.72 -18.68 -5.21
CA GLN A 153 -21.56 -18.98 -6.06
C GLN A 153 -20.87 -17.71 -6.58
N GLU A 154 -21.65 -16.70 -6.97
CA GLU A 154 -21.15 -15.39 -7.44
C GLU A 154 -20.31 -14.69 -6.36
N THR A 155 -20.78 -14.68 -5.10
CA THR A 155 -20.00 -14.18 -3.96
C THR A 155 -18.64 -14.87 -3.85
N VAL A 156 -18.60 -16.20 -4.01
CA VAL A 156 -17.35 -16.97 -3.93
C VAL A 156 -16.38 -16.56 -5.03
N GLU A 157 -16.86 -16.32 -6.25
CA GLU A 157 -16.05 -15.90 -7.39
C GLU A 157 -15.53 -14.47 -7.24
N CYS A 158 -16.39 -13.54 -6.83
CA CYS A 158 -16.01 -12.17 -6.49
C CYS A 158 -14.97 -12.15 -5.37
N LEU A 159 -15.18 -12.94 -4.31
CA LEU A 159 -14.23 -13.03 -3.20
C LEU A 159 -12.88 -13.62 -3.62
N LYS A 160 -12.86 -14.56 -4.58
CA LYS A 160 -11.60 -15.05 -5.19
C LYS A 160 -10.88 -13.94 -5.95
N LYS A 161 -11.59 -13.18 -6.80
CA LYS A 161 -11.01 -12.04 -7.54
C LYS A 161 -10.51 -10.95 -6.59
N PHE A 162 -11.30 -10.60 -5.58
CA PHE A 162 -10.93 -9.64 -4.54
C PHE A 162 -9.70 -10.10 -3.78
N ASN A 163 -9.66 -11.35 -3.33
CA ASN A 163 -8.49 -11.90 -2.66
C ASN A 163 -7.27 -11.96 -3.57
N ALA A 164 -7.42 -12.24 -4.87
CA ALA A 164 -6.32 -12.23 -5.82
C ALA A 164 -5.78 -10.81 -6.03
N ARG A 165 -6.65 -9.82 -6.31
CA ARG A 165 -6.28 -8.40 -6.44
C ARG A 165 -5.63 -7.86 -5.17
N ARG A 166 -6.18 -8.20 -4.00
CA ARG A 166 -5.67 -7.79 -2.69
C ARG A 166 -4.37 -8.49 -2.34
N LYS A 167 -4.23 -9.80 -2.57
CA LYS A 167 -2.96 -10.52 -2.39
C LYS A 167 -1.90 -10.02 -3.36
N LEU A 168 -2.26 -9.66 -4.59
CA LEU A 168 -1.33 -9.04 -5.52
C LEU A 168 -0.88 -7.69 -5.00
N LYS A 169 -1.79 -6.76 -4.65
CA LYS A 169 -1.44 -5.46 -4.05
C LYS A 169 -0.62 -5.61 -2.75
N GLY A 170 -1.00 -6.56 -1.89
CA GLY A 170 -0.35 -6.83 -0.61
C GLY A 170 0.99 -7.57 -0.73
N ALA A 171 1.12 -8.52 -1.66
CA ALA A 171 2.39 -9.18 -2.00
C ALA A 171 3.31 -8.22 -2.72
N ILE A 172 2.80 -7.27 -3.51
CA ILE A 172 3.58 -6.16 -4.05
C ILE A 172 4.16 -5.33 -2.90
N LEU A 173 3.33 -4.92 -1.94
CA LEU A 173 3.78 -4.19 -0.75
C LEU A 173 4.74 -5.02 0.12
N THR A 174 4.47 -6.31 0.29
CA THR A 174 5.31 -7.22 1.08
C THR A 174 6.60 -7.57 0.36
N THR A 175 6.61 -7.72 -0.96
CA THR A 175 7.82 -7.90 -1.76
C THR A 175 8.67 -6.65 -1.60
N MET A 176 8.12 -5.43 -1.74
CA MET A 176 8.84 -4.19 -1.41
C MET A 176 9.45 -4.28 0.01
N LEU A 177 8.62 -4.56 1.03
CA LEU A 177 9.08 -4.74 2.42
C LEU A 177 10.01 -5.94 2.69
N ALA A 178 10.04 -6.97 1.84
CA ALA A 178 10.81 -8.21 2.03
C ALA A 178 12.14 -8.16 1.27
N THR A 179 12.24 -7.50 0.12
CA THR A 179 13.53 -7.03 -0.40
C THR A 179 14.21 -6.13 0.62
N ARG A 180 13.43 -5.35 1.39
CA ARG A 180 13.91 -4.61 2.58
C ARG A 180 14.50 -5.50 3.70
N ASN A 181 13.94 -6.70 3.94
CA ASN A 181 14.33 -7.59 5.05
C ASN A 181 15.34 -8.68 4.68
N PHE A 182 15.40 -9.12 3.42
CA PHE A 182 16.35 -10.15 2.99
C PHE A 182 17.78 -9.58 2.93
N SER A 183 17.92 -8.30 2.55
CA SER A 183 19.19 -7.57 2.66
C SER A 183 19.69 -7.43 4.11
N ALA A 184 18.80 -7.53 5.12
CA ALA A 184 19.15 -7.51 6.53
C ALA A 184 19.50 -8.89 7.13
N LYS A 185 19.14 -9.99 6.45
CA LYS A 185 19.24 -11.36 7.01
C LYS A 185 20.56 -12.10 6.73
N SER A 186 21.50 -11.53 5.96
CA SER A 186 22.88 -12.08 5.94
C SER A 186 23.65 -11.82 7.24
N LEU A 187 23.10 -11.01 8.15
CA LEU A 187 23.71 -10.62 9.42
C LEU A 187 22.88 -11.08 10.63
N LEU A 188 22.70 -12.39 10.82
CA LEU A 188 22.15 -12.93 12.06
C LEU A 188 23.01 -14.06 12.61
N ASN A 189 24.11 -13.66 13.25
CA ASN A 189 24.74 -14.41 14.33
C ASN A 189 25.25 -13.45 15.43
N LYS A 190 24.33 -12.78 16.15
CA LYS A 190 24.53 -12.30 17.55
C LYS A 190 23.23 -11.71 18.14
N LYS A 191 23.03 -11.97 19.44
CA LYS A 191 21.83 -11.65 20.27
C LYS A 191 21.58 -10.14 20.51
N THR A 192 20.28 -9.80 20.65
CA THR A 192 19.54 -8.78 21.47
C THR A 192 20.16 -7.38 21.63
N ASP A 193 19.50 -6.23 21.45
CA ASP A 193 18.12 -5.77 21.73
C ASP A 193 17.72 -4.57 20.84
N GLY A 194 16.41 -4.29 20.75
CA GLY A 194 15.88 -2.95 20.44
C GLY A 194 15.28 -2.76 19.04
N VAL A 195 13.95 -2.84 18.94
CA VAL A 195 13.15 -2.63 17.73
C VAL A 195 13.16 -1.15 17.31
N LYS A 196 13.48 -0.87 16.03
CA LYS A 196 13.05 0.33 15.30
C LYS A 196 12.56 -0.08 13.91
N GLU A 197 11.41 0.46 13.51
CA GLU A 197 10.77 0.20 12.21
C GLU A 197 11.57 0.80 11.04
N PRO A 198 11.60 0.18 9.85
CA PRO A 198 12.34 0.70 8.69
C PRO A 198 11.53 1.66 7.78
N GLN A 199 12.32 2.44 7.03
CA GLN A 199 12.06 3.62 6.19
C GLN A 199 11.07 3.44 5.01
N THR A 200 10.30 4.48 4.67
CA THR A 200 9.29 4.51 3.59
C THR A 200 9.72 5.39 2.41
N THR A 201 9.38 4.98 1.18
CA THR A 201 9.41 5.81 -0.04
C THR A 201 7.99 6.34 -0.31
N VAL A 202 7.83 7.63 -0.62
CA VAL A 202 6.51 8.26 -0.85
C VAL A 202 6.45 8.90 -2.24
N ILE A 203 5.36 8.66 -2.98
CA ILE A 203 5.11 9.33 -4.28
C ILE A 203 4.17 10.52 -4.07
N HIS A 204 4.47 11.65 -4.70
CA HIS A 204 3.55 12.79 -4.81
C HIS A 204 3.28 13.12 -6.28
N ASN A 205 2.01 13.00 -6.70
CA ASN A 205 1.51 13.53 -7.97
C ASN A 205 0.70 14.80 -7.68
N PRO A 206 0.92 15.93 -8.37
CA PRO A 206 0.01 17.05 -8.33
C PRO A 206 -1.28 16.69 -9.06
N ALA A 207 -2.42 17.16 -8.53
CA ALA A 207 -3.69 17.10 -9.22
C ALA A 207 -3.59 17.87 -10.54
N ASP A 208 -3.98 17.22 -11.64
CA ASP A 208 -4.10 17.86 -12.96
C ASP A 208 -4.92 19.15 -12.85
N GLY A 209 -4.28 20.28 -13.15
CA GLY A 209 -4.93 21.57 -13.21
C GLY A 209 -5.81 21.70 -14.46
N ASN A 210 -7.13 21.75 -14.26
CA ASN A 210 -8.17 22.50 -15.00
C ASN A 210 -7.71 23.28 -16.27
N LYS A 211 -8.30 23.23 -17.47
CA LYS A 211 -9.65 22.98 -18.05
C LYS A 211 -9.44 22.62 -19.55
N GLU A 212 -10.26 21.83 -20.23
CA GLU A 212 -11.55 22.25 -20.81
C GLU A 212 -12.48 21.06 -21.13
N SER A 213 -13.77 21.38 -21.08
CA SER A 213 -14.95 20.56 -21.37
C SER A 213 -14.95 19.92 -22.77
N SER A 214 -15.15 18.61 -22.85
CA SER A 214 -16.17 18.02 -23.74
C SER A 214 -16.50 16.59 -23.32
N GLU A 215 -17.78 16.26 -23.35
CA GLU A 215 -18.31 14.91 -23.19
C GLU A 215 -17.70 13.96 -24.23
N SER A 216 -17.27 12.77 -23.81
CA SER A 216 -17.51 11.54 -24.56
C SER A 216 -17.18 10.33 -23.68
N ALA A 217 -18.24 9.58 -23.37
CA ALA A 217 -18.13 8.21 -22.88
C ALA A 217 -17.45 7.37 -23.97
N ASN A 218 -16.17 7.06 -23.79
CA ASN A 218 -15.41 6.00 -24.47
C ASN A 218 -14.03 5.84 -23.78
N THR A 219 -13.99 5.34 -22.54
CA THR A 219 -12.74 4.80 -21.98
C THR A 219 -12.49 3.43 -22.63
N THR A 220 -11.67 3.42 -23.67
CA THR A 220 -11.29 2.19 -24.40
C THR A 220 -10.38 1.32 -23.52
N ILE A 221 -10.44 0.01 -23.73
CA ILE A 221 -9.59 -1.01 -23.06
C ILE A 221 -8.08 -0.69 -23.16
N GLU A 222 -7.70 0.04 -24.21
CA GLU A 222 -6.33 0.49 -24.46
C GLU A 222 -5.81 1.48 -23.41
N ASP A 223 -6.66 2.34 -22.83
CA ASP A 223 -6.25 3.34 -21.84
C ASP A 223 -5.95 2.69 -20.47
N GLU A 224 -6.72 1.66 -20.10
CA GLU A 224 -6.50 0.87 -18.88
C GLU A 224 -5.22 0.03 -18.96
N ASP A 225 -4.90 -0.59 -20.10
CA ASP A 225 -3.65 -1.34 -20.29
C ASP A 225 -2.42 -0.41 -20.25
N VAL A 226 -2.50 0.75 -20.91
CA VAL A 226 -1.44 1.77 -20.86
C VAL A 226 -1.21 2.24 -19.43
N ARG A 227 -2.28 2.49 -18.67
CA ARG A 227 -2.21 2.88 -17.25
C ARG A 227 -1.57 1.77 -16.41
N ALA A 228 -1.96 0.52 -16.60
CA ALA A 228 -1.39 -0.62 -15.89
C ALA A 228 0.12 -0.78 -16.16
N ARG A 229 0.54 -0.63 -17.42
CA ARG A 229 1.96 -0.66 -17.81
C ARG A 229 2.76 0.48 -17.21
N LYS A 230 2.22 1.71 -17.21
CA LYS A 230 2.88 2.85 -16.53
C LYS A 230 3.08 2.59 -15.03
N GLN A 231 2.07 2.01 -14.38
CA GLN A 231 2.17 1.65 -12.96
C GLN A 231 3.22 0.55 -12.69
N GLU A 232 3.39 -0.39 -13.62
CA GLU A 232 4.45 -1.39 -13.55
C GLU A 232 5.86 -0.76 -13.58
N ILE A 233 6.08 0.22 -14.46
CA ILE A 233 7.35 0.96 -14.58
C ILE A 233 7.66 1.77 -13.31
N ILE A 234 6.65 2.45 -12.74
CA ILE A 234 6.81 3.17 -11.47
C ILE A 234 7.25 2.19 -10.37
N LYS A 235 6.58 1.04 -10.28
CA LYS A 235 6.85 0.04 -9.25
C LYS A 235 8.25 -0.58 -9.36
N VAL A 236 8.72 -0.93 -10.56
CA VAL A 236 10.09 -1.46 -10.71
C VAL A 236 11.13 -0.39 -10.39
N THR A 237 10.81 0.89 -10.64
CA THR A 237 11.65 2.03 -10.24
C THR A 237 11.71 2.18 -8.71
N GLU A 238 10.59 2.03 -8.01
CA GLU A 238 10.57 2.04 -6.53
C GLU A 238 11.43 0.91 -5.95
N GLN A 239 11.35 -0.30 -6.52
CA GLN A 239 12.17 -1.43 -6.10
C GLN A 239 13.67 -1.17 -6.27
N LEU A 240 14.05 -0.53 -7.37
CA LEU A 240 15.44 -0.14 -7.61
C LEU A 240 15.94 0.88 -6.59
N ILE A 241 15.14 1.92 -6.31
CA ILE A 241 15.49 2.96 -5.34
C ILE A 241 15.57 2.41 -3.92
N GLU A 242 14.69 1.47 -3.57
CA GLU A 242 14.75 0.75 -2.31
C GLU A 242 16.03 -0.09 -2.18
N ALA A 243 16.43 -0.81 -3.23
CA ALA A 243 17.70 -1.55 -3.23
C ALA A 243 18.90 -0.62 -2.98
N ILE A 244 18.91 0.57 -3.60
CA ILE A 244 19.95 1.59 -3.38
C ILE A 244 19.93 2.07 -1.93
N ASN A 245 18.77 2.46 -1.39
CA ASN A 245 18.64 2.99 -0.03
C ASN A 245 19.07 1.97 1.04
N ASN A 246 18.83 0.69 0.80
CA ASN A 246 19.21 -0.38 1.73
C ASN A 246 20.66 -0.85 1.55
N GLY A 247 21.38 -0.35 0.56
CA GLY A 247 22.70 -0.87 0.20
C GLY A 247 22.66 -2.34 -0.28
N ASP A 248 21.56 -2.79 -0.87
CA ASP A 248 21.40 -4.15 -1.41
C ASP A 248 21.96 -4.25 -2.84
N PHE A 249 23.26 -4.50 -2.94
CA PHE A 249 23.92 -4.61 -4.24
C PHE A 249 23.46 -5.84 -5.05
N GLU A 250 23.05 -6.92 -4.37
CA GLU A 250 22.57 -8.13 -5.03
C GLU A 250 21.20 -7.90 -5.69
N ALA A 251 20.28 -7.21 -5.00
CA ALA A 251 19.02 -6.80 -5.59
C ALA A 251 19.23 -5.79 -6.72
N TYR A 252 20.11 -4.80 -6.53
CA TYR A 252 20.44 -3.80 -7.55
C TYR A 252 20.92 -4.45 -8.86
N THR A 253 21.88 -5.39 -8.78
CA THR A 253 22.41 -6.10 -9.96
C THR A 253 21.40 -7.03 -10.65
N LYS A 254 20.37 -7.51 -9.94
CA LYS A 254 19.26 -8.27 -10.56
C LYS A 254 18.31 -7.38 -11.37
N ILE A 255 18.20 -6.11 -10.99
CA ILE A 255 17.31 -5.14 -11.63
C ILE A 255 18.03 -4.40 -12.78
N CYS A 256 19.34 -4.21 -12.67
CA CYS A 256 20.13 -3.57 -13.72
C CYS A 256 20.57 -4.56 -14.80
N ASP A 257 20.68 -4.08 -16.03
CA ASP A 257 21.34 -4.81 -17.11
C ASP A 257 22.86 -4.92 -16.84
N PRO A 258 23.54 -6.04 -17.15
CA PRO A 258 24.98 -6.16 -17.01
C PRO A 258 25.78 -5.08 -17.79
N GLY A 259 25.24 -4.61 -18.92
CA GLY A 259 25.75 -3.49 -19.72
C GLY A 259 25.05 -2.17 -19.42
N LEU A 260 24.51 -1.97 -18.21
CA LEU A 260 23.92 -0.70 -17.78
C LEU A 260 24.86 0.46 -18.10
N THR A 261 24.35 1.50 -18.77
CA THR A 261 25.11 2.73 -18.96
C THR A 261 24.62 3.82 -18.01
N SER A 262 25.53 4.66 -17.48
CA SER A 262 25.15 5.74 -16.57
C SER A 262 25.84 7.07 -16.83
N PHE A 263 25.08 8.15 -16.67
CA PHE A 263 25.56 9.51 -16.45
C PHE A 263 25.17 9.96 -15.05
N GLU A 264 26.14 10.32 -14.23
CA GLU A 264 25.89 10.81 -12.88
C GLU A 264 26.99 11.77 -12.42
N PRO A 265 26.73 12.64 -11.42
CA PRO A 265 27.71 13.62 -10.95
C PRO A 265 29.06 13.01 -10.59
N GLU A 266 29.05 11.80 -10.02
CA GLU A 266 30.23 11.05 -9.61
C GLU A 266 31.08 10.55 -10.77
N ALA A 267 30.50 10.41 -11.97
CA ALA A 267 31.24 10.06 -13.17
C ALA A 267 31.98 11.26 -13.78
N LEU A 268 31.85 12.46 -13.18
CA LEU A 268 32.54 13.69 -13.59
C LEU A 268 32.38 14.01 -15.08
N GLY A 269 31.17 13.82 -15.60
CA GLY A 269 30.83 14.08 -17.00
C GLY A 269 31.21 12.96 -17.98
N ASN A 270 31.63 11.79 -17.49
CA ASN A 270 31.91 10.62 -18.32
C ASN A 270 30.71 9.66 -18.34
N LEU A 271 30.58 8.91 -19.44
CA LEU A 271 29.67 7.78 -19.52
C LEU A 271 30.33 6.56 -18.86
N VAL A 272 29.61 5.93 -17.93
CA VAL A 272 30.05 4.71 -17.23
C VAL A 272 29.28 3.52 -17.78
N GLU A 273 29.92 2.34 -17.82
CA GLU A 273 29.29 1.08 -18.25
C GLU A 273 29.42 0.01 -17.14
N GLY A 274 28.35 -0.79 -17.01
CA GLY A 274 28.21 -1.84 -16.03
C GLY A 274 27.86 -1.35 -14.63
N THR A 275 27.93 -2.27 -13.66
CA THR A 275 27.56 -1.99 -12.27
C THR A 275 28.76 -1.83 -11.33
N ASP A 276 29.98 -2.06 -11.81
CA ASP A 276 31.17 -2.09 -10.95
C ASP A 276 31.56 -0.71 -10.42
N PHE A 277 31.30 0.36 -11.17
CA PHE A 277 31.45 1.73 -10.67
C PHE A 277 30.55 1.98 -9.46
N HIS A 278 29.28 1.57 -9.54
CA HIS A 278 28.30 1.74 -8.47
C HIS A 278 28.63 0.90 -7.23
N ARG A 279 29.25 -0.28 -7.39
CA ARG A 279 29.64 -1.20 -6.29
C ARG A 279 30.39 -0.48 -5.17
N PHE A 280 31.30 0.44 -5.53
CA PHE A 280 32.06 1.23 -4.57
C PHE A 280 31.15 1.94 -3.54
N TYR A 281 30.04 2.54 -3.99
CA TYR A 281 29.10 3.27 -3.12
C TYR A 281 28.30 2.33 -2.22
N PHE A 282 27.92 1.16 -2.73
CA PHE A 282 27.25 0.13 -1.93
C PHE A 282 28.15 -0.37 -0.80
N GLU A 283 29.43 -0.63 -1.10
CA GLU A 283 30.39 -1.17 -0.11
C GLU A 283 30.88 -0.11 0.90
N ASN A 284 30.93 1.17 0.52
CA ASN A 284 31.61 2.18 1.33
C ASN A 284 30.72 3.28 1.90
N ALA A 285 29.62 3.65 1.24
CA ALA A 285 28.77 4.75 1.66
C ALA A 285 27.39 4.28 2.15
N LEU A 286 26.70 3.49 1.34
CA LEU A 286 25.30 3.12 1.58
C LEU A 286 25.17 2.05 2.68
N SER A 287 26.11 1.10 2.75
CA SER A 287 26.10 0.03 3.77
C SER A 287 26.50 0.48 5.19
N LYS A 288 27.12 1.64 5.34
CA LYS A 288 27.66 2.13 6.63
C LYS A 288 26.81 3.22 7.30
N GLY A 289 25.87 3.83 6.58
CA GLY A 289 24.96 4.84 7.10
C GLY A 289 23.83 4.24 7.93
N LYS A 290 23.96 4.20 9.27
CA LYS A 290 22.88 3.73 10.17
C LYS A 290 21.74 4.74 10.38
N GLN A 291 21.84 5.94 9.81
CA GLN A 291 20.85 6.99 10.00
C GLN A 291 19.67 6.84 9.05
N PRO A 292 18.44 7.19 9.47
CA PRO A 292 17.27 7.07 8.64
C PRO A 292 17.36 7.97 7.39
N ILE A 293 17.24 7.37 6.21
CA ILE A 293 17.09 8.07 4.94
C ILE A 293 15.63 7.93 4.50
N HIS A 294 14.99 9.05 4.18
CA HIS A 294 13.63 9.09 3.65
C HIS A 294 13.65 9.61 2.21
N THR A 295 13.10 8.85 1.28
CA THR A 295 13.11 9.19 -0.16
C THR A 295 11.70 9.49 -0.65
N ILE A 296 11.55 10.55 -1.45
CA ILE A 296 10.29 10.94 -2.07
C ILE A 296 10.51 11.03 -3.59
N LEU A 297 9.63 10.42 -4.36
CA LEU A 297 9.59 10.54 -5.82
C LEU A 297 8.50 11.54 -6.18
N LEU A 298 8.90 12.69 -6.72
CA LEU A 298 8.00 13.74 -7.17
C LEU A 298 7.82 13.67 -8.68
N ASN A 299 6.57 13.82 -9.11
CA ASN A 299 6.18 13.98 -10.51
C ASN A 299 6.79 12.90 -11.44
N PRO A 300 6.61 11.59 -11.17
CA PRO A 300 7.08 10.57 -12.09
C PRO A 300 6.32 10.64 -13.43
N HIS A 301 7.06 10.86 -14.51
CA HIS A 301 6.56 10.85 -15.87
C HIS A 301 7.06 9.63 -16.63
N VAL A 302 6.14 8.72 -16.98
CA VAL A 302 6.43 7.49 -17.72
C VAL A 302 6.05 7.64 -19.20
N HIS A 303 7.01 7.37 -20.08
CA HIS A 303 6.83 7.21 -21.52
C HIS A 303 7.02 5.73 -21.89
N LEU A 304 5.96 5.11 -22.40
CA LEU A 304 6.04 3.74 -22.95
C LEU A 304 6.52 3.81 -24.40
N ILE A 305 7.45 2.94 -24.78
CA ILE A 305 8.05 2.88 -26.11
C ILE A 305 7.85 1.46 -26.64
N GLY A 306 6.73 1.24 -27.31
CA GLY A 306 6.29 -0.11 -27.68
C GLY A 306 5.99 -0.96 -26.45
N ASP A 307 6.09 -2.28 -26.60
CA ASP A 307 5.70 -3.23 -25.55
C ASP A 307 6.85 -3.61 -24.60
N GLU A 308 8.09 -3.39 -25.02
CA GLU A 308 9.28 -3.89 -24.33
C GLU A 308 10.20 -2.79 -23.83
N ALA A 309 9.94 -1.52 -24.10
CA ALA A 309 10.75 -0.41 -23.60
C ALA A 309 9.91 0.66 -22.92
N ALA A 310 10.50 1.30 -21.92
CA ALA A 310 9.90 2.45 -21.25
C ALA A 310 10.98 3.39 -20.73
N CYS A 311 10.64 4.66 -20.63
CA CYS A 311 11.45 5.69 -20.00
C CYS A 311 10.65 6.31 -18.85
N ILE A 312 11.29 6.52 -17.71
CA ILE A 312 10.71 7.26 -16.58
C ILE A 312 11.65 8.38 -16.19
N ALA A 313 11.10 9.59 -16.02
CA ALA A 313 11.80 10.73 -15.46
C ALA A 313 11.07 11.20 -14.20
N TYR A 314 11.81 11.55 -13.15
CA TYR A 314 11.26 12.00 -11.87
C TYR A 314 12.25 12.88 -11.13
N ILE A 315 11.75 13.62 -10.15
CA ILE A 315 12.57 14.35 -9.18
C ILE A 315 12.62 13.51 -7.91
N ARG A 316 13.82 13.21 -7.43
CA ARG A 316 14.03 12.50 -6.17
C ARG A 316 14.44 13.48 -5.09
N LEU A 317 13.65 13.54 -4.01
CA LEU A 317 14.06 14.20 -2.78
C LEU A 317 14.55 13.16 -1.79
N THR A 318 15.71 13.41 -1.19
CA THR A 318 16.32 12.54 -0.19
C THR A 318 16.53 13.34 1.09
N GLN A 319 15.84 12.96 2.15
CA GLN A 319 15.97 13.54 3.47
C GLN A 319 16.82 12.61 4.35
N TYR A 320 17.82 13.17 5.02
CA TYR A 320 18.76 12.41 5.84
C TYR A 320 19.25 13.26 7.01
N ILE A 321 19.89 12.62 7.98
CA ILE A 321 20.59 13.29 9.07
C ILE A 321 22.08 13.35 8.74
N ASP A 322 22.67 14.54 8.72
CA ASP A 322 24.10 14.74 8.43
C ASP A 322 25.02 14.32 9.59
N GLY A 323 26.33 14.39 9.39
CA GLY A 323 27.32 14.02 10.41
C GLY A 323 27.24 14.84 11.70
N ASN A 324 26.61 16.01 11.66
CA ASN A 324 26.38 16.88 12.82
C ASN A 324 25.03 16.60 13.51
N GLY A 325 24.26 15.62 13.04
CA GLY A 325 22.94 15.31 13.56
C GLY A 325 21.83 16.23 13.05
N LEU A 326 22.10 17.09 12.07
CA LEU A 326 21.12 18.02 11.52
C LEU A 326 20.35 17.40 10.34
N PRO A 327 19.03 17.62 10.25
CA PRO A 327 18.26 17.17 9.10
C PRO A 327 18.63 17.98 7.85
N ARG A 328 18.87 17.27 6.74
CA ARG A 328 19.16 17.81 5.42
C ARG A 328 18.21 17.23 4.39
N THR A 329 17.99 17.98 3.32
CA THR A 329 17.24 17.54 2.14
C THR A 329 18.09 17.79 0.90
N MET A 330 18.21 16.78 0.05
CA MET A 330 18.85 16.85 -1.25
C MET A 330 17.84 16.58 -2.36
N GLN A 331 18.07 17.18 -3.51
CA GLN A 331 17.30 16.96 -4.73
C GLN A 331 18.22 16.41 -5.82
N SER A 332 17.70 15.45 -6.58
CA SER A 332 18.26 15.01 -7.85
C SER A 332 17.16 14.81 -8.90
N GLU A 333 17.47 15.11 -10.15
CA GLU A 333 16.62 14.78 -11.29
C GLU A 333 17.14 13.48 -11.90
N GLU A 334 16.29 12.47 -12.00
CA GLU A 334 16.69 11.15 -12.46
C GLU A 334 15.85 10.71 -13.66
N THR A 335 16.51 10.16 -14.66
CA THR A 335 15.90 9.48 -15.80
C THR A 335 16.39 8.04 -15.85
N ARG A 336 15.48 7.10 -16.04
CA ARG A 336 15.78 5.67 -16.19
C ARG A 336 15.12 5.12 -17.43
N ILE A 337 15.90 4.37 -18.20
CA ILE A 337 15.42 3.62 -19.35
C ILE A 337 15.34 2.15 -18.97
N TRP A 338 14.16 1.59 -19.18
CA TRP A 338 13.79 0.23 -18.88
C TRP A 338 13.59 -0.55 -20.16
N HIS A 339 14.08 -1.79 -20.18
CA HIS A 339 13.86 -2.72 -21.25
C HIS A 339 13.43 -4.08 -20.70
N ARG A 340 12.41 -4.68 -21.30
CA ARG A 340 11.83 -5.94 -20.87
C ARG A 340 12.48 -7.08 -21.65
N ARG A 341 13.23 -7.94 -20.96
CA ARG A 341 13.81 -9.18 -21.52
C ARG A 341 13.32 -10.36 -20.72
N ASP A 342 12.88 -11.43 -21.39
CA ASP A 342 12.36 -12.64 -20.74
C ASP A 342 11.28 -12.32 -19.68
N SER A 343 10.36 -11.40 -20.02
CA SER A 343 9.29 -10.91 -19.16
C SER A 343 9.75 -10.20 -17.87
N LYS A 344 11.01 -9.75 -17.80
CA LYS A 344 11.56 -8.97 -16.69
C LYS A 344 12.06 -7.62 -17.16
N TRP A 345 11.66 -6.57 -16.44
CA TRP A 345 12.18 -5.22 -16.66
C TRP A 345 13.58 -5.10 -16.10
N GLN A 346 14.52 -4.65 -16.94
CA GLN A 346 15.88 -4.33 -16.57
C GLN A 346 16.17 -2.85 -16.85
N ASN A 347 16.87 -2.18 -15.93
CA ASN A 347 17.34 -0.82 -16.17
C ASN A 347 18.58 -0.89 -17.05
N ILE A 348 18.50 -0.33 -18.26
CA ILE A 348 19.57 -0.36 -19.27
C ILE A 348 20.35 0.95 -19.36
N HIS A 349 19.74 2.06 -18.95
CA HIS A 349 20.40 3.35 -18.87
C HIS A 349 19.88 4.17 -17.71
N PHE A 350 20.76 4.94 -17.08
CA PHE A 350 20.42 5.86 -15.99
C PHE A 350 21.13 7.20 -16.19
N HIS A 351 20.40 8.27 -15.97
CA HIS A 351 20.98 9.61 -15.92
C HIS A 351 20.50 10.30 -14.65
N ARG A 352 21.44 10.81 -13.85
CA ARG A 352 21.17 11.71 -12.72
C ARG A 352 21.83 13.05 -12.90
N SER A 353 21.06 14.09 -12.62
CA SER A 353 21.51 15.48 -12.50
C SER A 353 21.33 15.98 -11.06
N GLY A 354 22.00 17.09 -10.74
CA GLY A 354 21.93 17.72 -9.43
C GLY A 354 22.93 17.13 -8.44
N SER A 355 22.44 16.66 -7.30
CA SER A 355 23.27 16.26 -6.17
C SER A 355 23.85 14.83 -6.31
N PRO A 356 25.05 14.55 -5.74
CA PRO A 356 25.61 13.19 -5.72
C PRO A 356 24.78 12.20 -4.88
N THR A 357 24.98 10.89 -5.06
CA THR A 357 24.34 9.80 -4.29
C THR A 357 24.58 9.93 -2.79
N VAL A 358 25.77 10.42 -2.43
CA VAL A 358 26.21 10.53 -1.04
C VAL A 358 26.33 12.01 -0.70
N PRO A 359 25.72 12.47 0.40
CA PRO A 359 25.95 13.80 0.94
C PRO A 359 27.44 14.08 1.10
N THR A 360 27.92 15.20 0.57
CA THR A 360 29.22 15.75 0.96
C THR A 360 29.11 16.30 2.39
N ASN A 361 29.99 15.84 3.28
CA ASN A 361 30.05 16.26 4.69
C ASN A 361 30.18 17.78 4.87
#